data_AF-A0A2M7UXU7-F1
#
_entry.id   AF-A0A2M7UXU7-F1
#
_cell.length_a   1.000
_cell.length_b   1.000
_cell.length_c   1.000
_cell.angle_alpha   90.00
_cell.angle_beta   90.00
_cell.angle_gamma   90.00
#
_symmetry.space_group_name_H-M   'P 1'
#
loop_
_entity.id
_entity.type
_entity.pdbx_description
1 polymer ?
#
loop_
_entity_poly.entity_id
_entity_poly.type
_entity_poly.pdbx_seq_one_letter_code
_entity_poly.pdbx_strand_id
1 'polypeptide(L)'
;DFSLWYIRRSRKRLQRPENEKEKKEAAEVFYYVLLSLTRLIAPTMPFFAENVYQNLRSKKMPESIHLCDWTEAKEKFIDKELEKKMDRVREIVNLGLQGRAALGIKVRQPLLEVTVGESWEGLGDDLLNLIKEELNVRNVRVDKELDREGVKINPETNEDLKKEGNSREVARNINEDRKKRGYTPADRIITFRSWSNPAIEKNIDWGYVGDVTGTTSFKILRSEDFSEAKEIKLDEGILRIKTEKITKENKIKPPKRNKSR
;
A
#
# COMPACT_ATOMS: atom_id res chain seq x y z
N ASP A 1 3.70 17.41 0.11
CA ASP A 1 4.71 16.60 -0.61
C ASP A 1 5.36 15.50 0.21
N PHE A 2 6.14 15.84 1.24
CA PHE A 2 6.91 14.82 1.98
C PHE A 2 6.01 13.79 2.70
N SER A 3 5.07 14.23 3.52
CA SER A 3 4.23 13.33 4.33
C SER A 3 3.28 12.46 3.52
N LEU A 4 2.54 13.05 2.57
CA LEU A 4 1.44 12.38 1.87
C LEU A 4 1.91 11.52 0.69
N TRP A 5 2.92 11.98 -0.05
CA TRP A 5 3.38 11.30 -1.25
C TRP A 5 4.64 10.50 -0.97
N TYR A 6 5.71 11.18 -0.54
CA TYR A 6 7.02 10.56 -0.39
C TYR A 6 7.03 9.48 0.69
N ILE A 7 6.60 9.76 1.92
CA ILE A 7 6.62 8.77 3.01
C ILE A 7 5.77 7.54 2.67
N ARG A 8 4.57 7.76 2.12
CA ARG A 8 3.66 6.66 1.73
C ARG A 8 4.32 5.72 0.73
N ARG A 9 4.96 6.26 -0.31
CA ARG A 9 5.63 5.47 -1.35
C ARG A 9 6.94 4.84 -0.87
N SER A 10 7.74 5.60 -0.12
CA SER A 10 9.04 5.14 0.38
C SER A 10 8.92 4.11 1.50
N ARG A 11 7.75 3.93 2.12
CA ARG A 11 7.54 2.92 3.17
C ARG A 11 7.92 1.51 2.71
N LYS A 12 7.56 1.11 1.48
CA LYS A 12 7.93 -0.20 0.93
C LYS A 12 9.45 -0.35 0.87
N ARG A 13 10.14 0.67 0.33
CA ARG A 13 11.60 0.72 0.20
C ARG A 13 12.33 0.66 1.54
N LEU A 14 11.71 1.16 2.61
CA LEU A 14 12.27 1.12 3.97
C LEU A 14 11.97 -0.20 4.71
N GLN A 15 10.80 -0.80 4.48
CA GLN A 15 10.34 -1.99 5.22
C GLN A 15 10.64 -3.32 4.52
N ARG A 16 10.56 -3.34 3.19
CA ARG A 16 10.76 -4.51 2.31
C ARG A 16 11.53 -4.07 1.07
N PRO A 17 12.79 -3.61 1.23
CA PRO A 17 13.64 -3.24 0.11
C PRO A 17 13.93 -4.44 -0.79
N GLU A 18 14.17 -4.20 -2.07
CA GLU A 18 14.62 -5.22 -3.01
C GLU A 18 16.07 -5.63 -2.74
N ASN A 19 16.89 -4.67 -2.30
CA ASN A 19 18.28 -4.89 -1.92
C ASN A 19 18.75 -3.84 -0.89
N GLU A 20 19.91 -4.09 -0.27
CA GLU A 20 20.48 -3.17 0.74
C GLU A 20 20.81 -1.78 0.18
N LYS A 21 21.14 -1.70 -1.12
CA LYS A 21 21.43 -0.41 -1.78
C LYS A 21 20.17 0.47 -1.81
N GLU A 22 19.03 -0.08 -2.20
CA GLU A 22 17.76 0.65 -2.26
C GLU A 22 17.36 1.17 -0.87
N LYS A 23 17.50 0.32 0.15
CA LYS A 23 17.22 0.69 1.55
C LYS A 23 18.09 1.86 1.98
N LYS A 24 19.39 1.79 1.67
CA LYS A 24 20.36 2.83 2.01
C LYS A 24 20.02 4.15 1.32
N GLU A 25 19.78 4.14 0.02
CA GLU A 25 19.41 5.35 -0.74
C GLU A 25 18.11 5.99 -0.22
N ALA A 26 17.08 5.18 0.04
CA ALA A 26 15.82 5.68 0.60
C ALA A 26 16.01 6.27 2.01
N ALA A 27 16.82 5.63 2.85
CA ALA A 27 17.12 6.11 4.19
C ALA A 27 17.95 7.41 4.18
N GLU A 28 18.92 7.53 3.29
CA GLU A 28 19.76 8.73 3.15
C GLU A 28 18.94 9.95 2.71
N VAL A 29 18.06 9.80 1.71
CA VAL A 29 17.17 10.88 1.29
C VAL A 29 16.19 11.25 2.40
N PHE A 30 15.59 10.26 3.07
CA PHE A 30 14.68 10.50 4.18
C PHE A 30 15.38 11.25 5.33
N TYR A 31 16.59 10.82 5.71
CA TYR A 31 17.40 11.48 6.73
C TYR A 31 17.73 12.92 6.35
N TYR A 32 18.16 13.15 5.09
CA TYR A 32 18.48 14.47 4.59
C TYR A 32 17.29 15.43 4.66
N VAL A 33 16.12 15.00 4.16
CA VAL A 33 14.90 15.83 4.15
C VAL A 33 14.42 16.10 5.57
N LEU A 34 14.40 15.07 6.43
CA LEU A 34 13.95 15.21 7.81
C LEU A 34 14.87 16.15 8.61
N LEU A 35 16.19 16.01 8.50
CA LEU A 35 17.14 16.89 9.17
C LEU A 35 17.02 18.33 8.68
N SER A 36 16.89 18.54 7.37
CA SER A 36 16.69 19.87 6.76
C SER A 36 15.40 20.52 7.25
N LEU A 37 14.29 19.76 7.25
CA LEU A 37 13.01 20.24 7.78
C LEU A 37 13.11 20.60 9.26
N THR A 38 13.78 19.75 10.05
CA THR A 38 14.01 19.96 11.48
C THR A 38 14.76 21.27 11.74
N ARG A 39 15.78 21.58 10.94
CA ARG A 39 16.50 22.87 11.01
C ARG A 39 15.62 24.06 10.62
N LEU A 40 14.83 23.92 9.55
CA LEU A 40 13.93 24.99 9.08
C LEU A 40 12.87 25.37 10.11
N ILE A 41 12.35 24.40 10.86
CA ILE A 41 11.34 24.65 11.91
C ILE A 41 11.95 25.04 13.26
N ALA A 42 13.28 24.99 13.43
CA ALA A 42 13.93 25.28 14.71
C ALA A 42 13.62 26.69 15.27
N PRO A 43 13.55 27.77 14.47
CA PRO A 43 13.21 29.08 14.98
C PRO A 43 11.77 29.21 15.48
N THR A 44 10.84 28.43 14.93
CA THR A 44 9.41 28.52 15.25
C THR A 44 8.96 27.47 16.26
N MET A 45 9.63 26.31 16.30
CA MET A 45 9.31 25.17 17.15
C MET A 45 10.57 24.60 17.83
N PRO A 46 11.29 25.40 18.66
CA PRO A 46 12.63 25.07 19.13
C PRO A 46 12.71 23.74 19.90
N PHE A 47 11.81 23.53 20.87
CA PHE A 47 11.82 22.31 21.69
C PHE A 47 11.51 21.04 20.87
N PHE A 48 10.59 21.15 19.90
CA PHE A 48 10.24 20.02 19.04
C PHE A 48 11.37 19.71 18.06
N ALA A 49 11.94 20.75 17.43
CA ALA A 49 13.08 20.62 16.54
C ALA A 49 14.29 20.02 17.26
N GLU A 50 14.59 20.49 18.47
CA GLU A 50 15.68 19.97 19.31
C GLU A 50 15.44 18.50 19.66
N ASN A 51 14.23 18.13 20.08
CA ASN A 51 13.89 16.73 20.37
C ASN A 51 14.11 15.82 19.15
N VAL A 52 13.62 16.21 17.97
CA VAL A 52 13.81 15.45 16.74
C VAL A 52 15.30 15.39 16.36
N TYR A 53 16.02 16.51 16.46
CA TYR A 53 17.46 16.59 16.17
C TYR A 53 18.28 15.66 17.04
N GLN A 54 18.04 15.60 18.36
CA GLN A 54 18.76 14.72 19.27
C GLN A 54 18.63 13.23 18.88
N ASN A 55 17.50 12.84 18.30
CA ASN A 55 17.27 11.47 17.81
C ASN A 55 17.96 11.18 16.47
N LEU A 56 18.34 12.21 15.71
CA LEU A 56 18.94 12.08 14.38
C LEU A 56 20.45 12.32 14.37
N ARG A 57 20.95 13.21 15.23
CA ARG A 57 22.32 13.71 15.14
C ARG A 57 23.35 12.65 15.52
N SER A 58 24.39 12.55 14.68
CA SER A 58 25.58 11.76 15.00
C SER A 58 26.49 12.49 15.99
N LYS A 59 27.44 11.76 16.61
CA LYS A 59 28.44 12.35 17.54
C LYS A 59 29.35 13.41 16.91
N LYS A 60 29.39 13.50 15.57
CA LYS A 60 30.22 14.46 14.82
C LYS A 60 29.49 15.76 14.51
N MET A 61 28.20 15.86 14.84
CA MET A 61 27.38 17.05 14.62
C MET A 61 27.34 17.92 15.87
N PRO A 62 26.96 19.21 15.76
CA PRO A 62 26.77 20.09 16.91
C PRO A 62 25.88 19.47 18.00
N GLU A 63 26.09 19.90 19.24
CA GLU A 63 25.36 19.32 20.37
C GLU A 63 23.86 19.63 20.32
N SER A 64 23.48 20.83 19.86
CA SER A 64 22.09 21.28 19.72
C SER A 64 21.80 21.75 18.30
N ILE A 65 20.55 21.66 17.89
CA ILE A 65 20.10 22.19 16.60
C ILE A 65 20.32 23.69 16.48
N HIS A 66 20.27 24.40 17.61
CA HIS A 66 20.45 25.86 17.68
C HIS A 66 21.92 26.29 17.49
N LEU A 67 22.85 25.33 17.46
CA LEU A 67 24.25 25.52 17.13
C LEU A 67 24.56 25.11 15.68
N CYS A 68 23.55 24.66 14.91
CA CYS A 68 23.73 24.37 13.50
C CYS A 68 23.60 25.63 12.65
N ASP A 69 24.36 25.67 11.56
CA ASP A 69 24.16 26.65 10.50
C ASP A 69 22.77 26.52 9.87
N TRP A 70 22.32 27.63 9.31
CA TRP A 70 21.09 27.67 8.53
C TRP A 70 21.19 26.73 7.32
N THR A 71 20.04 26.16 6.92
CA THR A 71 20.03 25.21 5.79
C THR A 71 20.11 25.98 4.48
N GLU A 72 21.20 25.78 3.74
CA GLU A 72 21.38 26.34 2.40
C GLU A 72 20.77 25.44 1.31
N ALA A 73 20.17 26.09 0.31
CA ALA A 73 19.63 25.39 -0.86
C ALA A 73 20.79 24.88 -1.74
N LYS A 74 20.76 23.58 -2.06
CA LYS A 74 21.71 22.98 -3.00
C LYS A 74 21.13 23.03 -4.40
N GLU A 75 21.50 24.04 -5.18
CA GLU A 75 20.98 24.26 -6.54
C GLU A 75 21.08 23.02 -7.43
N LYS A 76 22.14 22.23 -7.27
CA LYS A 76 22.35 20.97 -8.00
C LYS A 76 21.25 19.91 -7.79
N PHE A 77 20.42 20.04 -6.76
CA PHE A 77 19.31 19.13 -6.47
C PHE A 77 17.96 19.70 -6.89
N ILE A 78 17.93 20.92 -7.43
CA ILE A 78 16.71 21.57 -7.92
C ILE A 78 16.55 21.21 -9.39
N ASP A 79 15.53 20.42 -9.70
CA ASP A 79 15.15 20.08 -11.07
C ASP A 79 13.70 20.53 -11.32
N LYS A 80 13.55 21.75 -11.82
CA LYS A 80 12.24 22.36 -12.08
C LYS A 80 11.45 21.63 -13.17
N GLU A 81 12.13 20.96 -14.10
CA GLU A 81 11.44 20.22 -15.15
C GLU A 81 10.89 18.90 -14.61
N LEU A 82 11.64 18.22 -13.73
CA LEU A 82 11.12 17.06 -13.00
C LEU A 82 9.97 17.44 -12.06
N GLU A 83 10.06 18.57 -11.35
CA GLU A 83 8.97 19.07 -10.49
C GLU A 83 7.68 19.28 -11.29
N LYS A 84 7.75 19.97 -12.42
CA LYS A 84 6.58 20.15 -13.32
C LYS A 84 6.03 18.81 -13.79
N LYS A 85 6.88 17.86 -14.20
CA LYS A 85 6.43 16.52 -14.61
C LYS A 85 5.77 15.76 -13.46
N MET A 86 6.25 15.93 -12.23
CA MET A 86 5.64 15.33 -11.04
C MET A 86 4.29 15.95 -10.69
N ASP A 87 4.11 17.25 -10.89
CA ASP A 87 2.79 17.89 -10.72
C ASP A 87 1.78 17.34 -11.72
N ARG A 88 2.19 17.17 -12.98
CA ARG A 88 1.40 16.49 -14.01
C ARG A 88 0.98 15.08 -13.59
N VAL A 89 1.92 14.29 -13.08
CA VAL A 89 1.63 12.92 -12.58
C VAL A 89 0.59 12.94 -11.46
N ARG A 90 0.71 13.87 -10.51
CA ARG A 90 -0.25 13.98 -9.39
C ARG A 90 -1.64 14.34 -9.88
N GLU A 91 -1.73 15.23 -10.86
CA GLU A 91 -2.99 15.61 -11.48
C GLU A 91 -3.66 14.42 -12.18
N ILE A 92 -2.92 13.67 -13.01
CA ILE A 92 -3.42 12.44 -13.64
C ILE A 92 -3.93 11.45 -12.60
N VAL A 93 -3.16 11.24 -11.53
CA VAL A 93 -3.55 10.31 -10.45
C VAL A 93 -4.82 10.80 -9.76
N ASN A 94 -4.95 12.09 -9.47
CA ASN A 94 -6.15 12.64 -8.85
C ASN A 94 -7.38 12.47 -9.75
N LEU A 95 -7.29 12.84 -11.03
CA LEU A 95 -8.37 12.68 -12.00
C LEU A 95 -8.75 11.21 -12.20
N GLY A 96 -7.75 10.32 -12.28
CA GLY A 96 -7.98 8.89 -12.39
C GLY A 96 -8.67 8.32 -11.14
N LEU A 97 -8.24 8.69 -9.94
CA LEU A 97 -8.89 8.27 -8.70
C LEU A 97 -10.34 8.80 -8.60
N GLN A 98 -10.59 10.02 -9.05
CA GLN A 98 -11.94 10.58 -9.14
C GLN A 98 -12.80 9.80 -10.14
N GLY A 99 -12.30 9.51 -11.34
CA GLY A 99 -13.00 8.69 -12.33
C GLY A 99 -13.33 7.29 -11.82
N ARG A 100 -12.40 6.67 -11.09
CA ARG A 100 -12.65 5.37 -10.42
C ARG A 100 -13.75 5.47 -9.37
N ALA A 101 -13.74 6.52 -8.55
CA ALA A 101 -14.75 6.76 -7.53
C ALA A 101 -16.13 7.00 -8.16
N ALA A 102 -16.21 7.75 -9.26
CA ALA A 102 -17.44 7.99 -10.01
C ALA A 102 -18.05 6.70 -10.57
N LEU A 103 -17.20 5.76 -11.01
CA LEU A 103 -17.63 4.43 -11.48
C LEU A 103 -17.83 3.42 -10.33
N GLY A 104 -17.60 3.79 -9.08
CA GLY A 104 -17.68 2.88 -7.93
C GLY A 104 -16.57 1.82 -7.86
N ILE A 105 -15.49 1.96 -8.64
CA ILE A 105 -14.42 0.98 -8.74
C ILE A 105 -13.36 1.25 -7.67
N LYS A 106 -13.27 0.37 -6.66
CA LYS A 106 -12.25 0.46 -5.60
C LYS A 106 -10.84 0.39 -6.19
N VAL A 107 -9.90 1.21 -5.71
CA VAL A 107 -8.47 1.19 -6.15
C VAL A 107 -7.81 -0.18 -6.03
N ARG A 108 -8.27 -1.01 -5.09
CA ARG A 108 -7.75 -2.37 -4.90
C ARG A 108 -8.02 -3.30 -6.07
N GLN A 109 -9.06 -3.03 -6.87
CA GLN A 109 -9.34 -3.73 -8.13
C GLN A 109 -8.34 -3.24 -9.19
N PRO A 110 -7.40 -4.08 -9.65
CA PRO A 110 -6.54 -3.71 -10.76
C PRO A 110 -7.38 -3.52 -12.03
N LEU A 111 -7.01 -2.56 -12.86
CA LEU A 111 -7.59 -2.38 -14.20
C LEU A 111 -6.55 -2.65 -15.28
N LEU A 112 -7.02 -3.01 -16.48
CA LEU A 112 -6.13 -3.25 -17.61
C LEU A 112 -5.40 -1.97 -18.02
N GLU A 113 -6.15 -0.88 -18.16
CA GLU A 113 -5.60 0.34 -18.72
C GLU A 113 -6.32 1.60 -18.21
N VAL A 114 -5.58 2.70 -18.23
CA VAL A 114 -6.13 4.05 -18.17
C VAL A 114 -5.77 4.78 -19.46
N THR A 115 -6.69 5.58 -19.97
CA THR A 115 -6.46 6.44 -21.13
C THR A 115 -6.25 7.88 -20.67
N VAL A 116 -5.21 8.53 -21.19
CA VAL A 116 -4.84 9.91 -20.84
C VAL A 116 -4.73 10.76 -22.11
N GLY A 117 -5.06 12.04 -22.02
CA GLY A 117 -4.94 12.99 -23.14
C GLY A 117 -3.50 13.32 -23.54
N GLU A 118 -3.34 14.03 -24.66
CA GLU A 118 -2.03 14.33 -25.27
C GLU A 118 -1.10 15.19 -24.40
N SER A 119 -1.61 16.02 -23.47
CA SER A 119 -0.75 16.85 -22.58
C SER A 119 0.19 16.02 -21.67
N TRP A 120 -0.13 14.75 -21.51
CA TRP A 120 0.60 13.79 -20.68
C TRP A 120 1.62 12.97 -21.48
N GLU A 121 1.74 13.22 -22.78
CA GLU A 121 2.78 12.63 -23.62
C GLU A 121 4.17 13.11 -23.18
N GLY A 122 5.18 12.24 -23.33
CA GLY A 122 6.57 12.55 -22.95
C GLY A 122 6.89 12.42 -21.46
N LEU A 123 5.98 11.88 -20.65
CA LEU A 123 6.34 11.35 -19.33
C LEU A 123 7.26 10.13 -19.53
N GLY A 124 8.45 10.16 -18.93
CA GLY A 124 9.38 9.02 -18.98
C GLY A 124 8.81 7.78 -18.27
N ASP A 125 9.37 6.61 -18.56
CA ASP A 125 8.87 5.32 -18.07
C ASP A 125 8.72 5.26 -16.54
N ASP A 126 9.64 5.88 -15.79
CA ASP A 126 9.57 5.93 -14.33
C ASP A 126 8.31 6.67 -13.81
N LEU A 127 7.93 7.75 -14.49
CA LEU A 127 6.74 8.54 -14.13
C LEU A 127 5.46 7.86 -14.59
N LEU A 128 5.49 7.15 -15.72
CA LEU A 128 4.37 6.30 -16.15
C LEU A 128 4.16 5.14 -15.18
N ASN A 129 5.24 4.50 -14.72
CA ASN A 129 5.17 3.45 -13.69
C ASN A 129 4.61 3.98 -12.37
N LEU A 130 4.98 5.20 -11.99
CA LEU A 130 4.39 5.90 -10.86
C LEU A 130 2.86 6.03 -11.00
N ILE A 131 2.35 6.47 -12.17
CA ILE A 131 0.91 6.56 -12.43
C ILE A 131 0.24 5.17 -12.34
N LYS A 132 0.85 4.15 -12.97
CA LYS A 132 0.35 2.78 -12.96
C LYS A 132 0.16 2.23 -11.56
N GLU A 133 1.15 2.42 -10.69
CA GLU A 133 1.10 1.96 -9.30
C GLU A 133 0.03 2.68 -8.50
N GLU A 134 -0.11 4.00 -8.66
CA GLU A 134 -1.06 4.81 -7.89
C GLU A 134 -2.51 4.56 -8.30
N LEU A 135 -2.76 4.41 -9.61
CA LEU A 135 -4.08 4.09 -10.14
C LEU A 135 -4.38 2.59 -10.12
N ASN A 136 -3.38 1.75 -9.80
CA ASN A 136 -3.43 0.29 -9.87
C ASN A 136 -3.93 -0.20 -11.24
N VAL A 137 -3.20 0.19 -12.29
CA VAL A 137 -3.49 -0.19 -13.68
C VAL A 137 -2.27 -0.83 -14.32
N ARG A 138 -2.48 -1.74 -15.30
CA ARG A 138 -1.37 -2.40 -16.00
C ARG A 138 -0.73 -1.49 -17.04
N ASN A 139 -1.55 -0.76 -17.78
CA ASN A 139 -1.12 0.09 -18.88
C ASN A 139 -1.65 1.52 -18.76
N VAL A 140 -0.91 2.46 -19.36
CA VAL A 140 -1.32 3.84 -19.56
C VAL A 140 -1.25 4.06 -21.07
N ARG A 141 -2.37 4.40 -21.70
CA ARG A 141 -2.45 4.69 -23.13
C ARG A 141 -2.71 6.17 -23.33
N VAL A 142 -1.99 6.79 -24.26
CA VAL A 142 -2.28 8.15 -24.70
C VAL A 142 -3.31 8.09 -25.82
N ASP A 143 -4.35 8.90 -25.72
CA ASP A 143 -5.37 9.07 -26.76
C ASP A 143 -5.48 10.55 -27.12
N LYS A 144 -5.33 10.83 -28.42
CA LYS A 144 -5.34 12.20 -28.95
C LYS A 144 -6.74 12.73 -29.19
N GLU A 145 -7.75 11.87 -29.21
CA GLU A 145 -9.15 12.27 -29.33
C GLU A 145 -9.77 12.64 -27.97
N LEU A 146 -9.14 12.24 -26.87
CA LEU A 146 -9.52 12.66 -25.53
C LEU A 146 -9.13 14.13 -25.31
N ASP A 147 -9.89 14.83 -24.48
CA ASP A 147 -9.52 16.16 -23.99
C ASP A 147 -8.04 16.20 -23.60
N ARG A 148 -7.36 17.28 -23.95
CA ARG A 148 -5.89 17.38 -23.86
C ARG A 148 -5.36 17.00 -22.47
N GLU A 149 -6.07 17.36 -21.41
CA GLU A 149 -5.76 17.04 -20.00
C GLU A 149 -6.67 15.95 -19.40
N GLY A 150 -7.53 15.34 -20.22
CA GLY A 150 -8.50 14.34 -19.80
C GLY A 150 -7.86 13.04 -19.33
N VAL A 151 -8.55 12.37 -18.40
CA VAL A 151 -8.22 11.02 -17.93
C VAL A 151 -9.49 10.18 -17.94
N LYS A 152 -9.45 9.06 -18.67
CA LYS A 152 -10.57 8.13 -18.81
C LYS A 152 -10.21 6.76 -18.27
N ILE A 153 -11.00 6.30 -17.31
CA ILE A 153 -10.88 4.94 -16.75
C ILE A 153 -11.56 3.95 -17.68
N ASN A 154 -10.83 2.90 -18.11
CA ASN A 154 -11.44 1.77 -18.77
C ASN A 154 -11.88 0.73 -17.70
N PRO A 155 -13.19 0.47 -17.52
CA PRO A 155 -13.68 -0.49 -16.53
C PRO A 155 -13.44 -1.95 -16.95
N GLU A 156 -13.00 -2.22 -18.18
CA GLU A 156 -12.73 -3.58 -18.64
C GLU A 156 -11.64 -4.25 -17.80
N THR A 157 -11.94 -5.48 -17.37
CA THR A 157 -11.05 -6.31 -16.58
C THR A 157 -11.14 -7.75 -17.06
N ASN A 158 -10.03 -8.47 -17.00
CA ASN A 158 -10.01 -9.92 -17.24
C ASN A 158 -10.21 -10.68 -15.92
N GLU A 159 -10.33 -12.02 -16.01
CA GLU A 159 -10.54 -12.89 -14.85
C GLU A 159 -9.38 -12.84 -13.86
N ASP A 160 -8.14 -12.73 -14.34
CA ASP A 160 -6.94 -12.66 -13.49
C ASP A 160 -6.92 -11.41 -12.62
N LEU A 161 -7.24 -10.24 -13.18
CA LEU A 161 -7.31 -8.98 -12.44
C LEU A 161 -8.50 -8.96 -11.48
N LYS A 162 -9.64 -9.59 -11.83
CA LYS A 162 -10.74 -9.80 -10.87
C LYS A 162 -10.29 -10.65 -9.68
N LYS A 163 -9.61 -11.76 -9.95
CA LYS A 163 -9.05 -12.64 -8.91
C LYS A 163 -8.07 -11.90 -8.02
N GLU A 164 -7.18 -11.08 -8.59
CA GLU A 164 -6.24 -10.26 -7.84
C GLU A 164 -6.96 -9.22 -6.97
N GLY A 165 -7.97 -8.53 -7.52
CA GLY A 165 -8.78 -7.56 -6.79
C GLY A 165 -9.53 -8.17 -5.62
N ASN A 166 -10.18 -9.32 -5.83
CA ASN A 166 -10.82 -10.10 -4.77
C ASN A 166 -9.81 -10.47 -3.68
N SER A 167 -8.63 -10.95 -4.05
CA SER A 167 -7.58 -11.34 -3.12
C SER A 167 -7.12 -10.16 -2.26
N ARG A 168 -6.93 -8.98 -2.86
CA ARG A 168 -6.58 -7.74 -2.15
C ARG A 168 -7.69 -7.27 -1.22
N GLU A 169 -8.96 -7.39 -1.63
CA GLU A 169 -10.12 -7.06 -0.79
C GLU A 169 -10.19 -7.98 0.44
N VAL A 170 -9.96 -9.28 0.24
CA VAL A 170 -9.94 -10.27 1.33
C VAL A 170 -8.78 -10.00 2.28
N ALA A 171 -7.56 -9.79 1.76
CA ALA A 171 -6.39 -9.47 2.58
C ALA A 171 -6.59 -8.20 3.41
N ARG A 172 -7.19 -7.15 2.84
CA ARG A 172 -7.56 -5.94 3.59
C ARG A 172 -8.52 -6.26 4.73
N ASN A 173 -9.57 -7.02 4.47
CA ASN A 173 -10.57 -7.33 5.48
C ASN A 173 -10.02 -8.17 6.62
N ILE A 174 -9.11 -9.11 6.32
CA ILE A 174 -8.35 -9.86 7.33
C ILE A 174 -7.50 -8.90 8.17
N ASN A 175 -6.74 -8.00 7.54
CA ASN A 175 -5.91 -7.03 8.27
C ASN A 175 -6.72 -6.05 9.13
N GLU A 176 -7.92 -5.66 8.69
CA GLU A 176 -8.85 -4.88 9.51
C GLU A 176 -9.38 -5.68 10.71
N ASP A 177 -9.72 -6.96 10.53
CA ASP A 177 -10.12 -7.84 11.64
C ASP A 177 -8.97 -8.04 12.64
N ARG A 178 -7.74 -8.24 12.15
CA ARG A 178 -6.52 -8.28 12.98
C ARG A 178 -6.39 -7.03 13.83
N LYS A 179 -6.57 -5.84 13.23
CA LYS A 179 -6.48 -4.56 13.94
C LYS A 179 -7.59 -4.43 14.99
N LYS A 180 -8.83 -4.80 14.65
CA LYS A 180 -9.98 -4.78 15.58
C LYS A 180 -9.74 -5.69 16.79
N ARG A 181 -9.08 -6.82 16.59
CA ARG A 181 -8.72 -7.79 17.62
C ARG A 181 -7.40 -7.46 18.35
N GLY A 182 -6.74 -6.35 18.02
CA GLY A 182 -5.50 -5.90 18.67
C GLY A 182 -4.25 -6.70 18.31
N TYR A 183 -4.26 -7.42 17.18
CA TYR A 183 -3.12 -8.23 16.74
C TYR A 183 -2.02 -7.37 16.10
N THR A 184 -0.77 -7.75 16.33
CA THR A 184 0.41 -7.10 15.74
C THR A 184 0.83 -7.81 14.45
N PRO A 185 1.61 -7.19 13.54
CA PRO A 185 2.11 -7.86 12.34
C PRO A 185 2.97 -9.10 12.61
N ALA A 186 3.59 -9.19 13.80
CA ALA A 186 4.39 -10.35 14.21
C ALA A 186 3.53 -11.56 14.61
N ASP A 187 2.23 -11.36 14.87
CA ASP A 187 1.35 -12.43 15.30
C ASP A 187 0.99 -13.37 14.16
N ARG A 188 1.18 -14.67 14.38
CA ARG A 188 0.68 -15.71 13.48
C ARG A 188 -0.80 -15.96 13.74
N ILE A 189 -1.58 -16.03 12.67
CA ILE A 189 -3.04 -16.22 12.75
C ILE A 189 -3.51 -17.43 11.94
N ILE A 190 -4.64 -17.97 12.36
CA ILE A 190 -5.47 -18.88 11.57
C ILE A 190 -6.65 -18.05 11.08
N THR A 191 -6.95 -18.16 9.78
CA THR A 191 -8.11 -17.50 9.19
C THR A 191 -9.14 -18.54 8.85
N PHE A 192 -10.28 -18.46 9.52
CA PHE A 192 -11.43 -19.27 9.19
C PHE A 192 -12.26 -18.60 8.09
N ARG A 193 -12.78 -19.39 7.17
CA ARG A 193 -13.54 -18.91 6.01
C ARG A 193 -14.79 -19.76 5.74
N SER A 194 -15.82 -19.11 5.19
CA SER A 194 -17.01 -19.73 4.59
C SER A 194 -17.54 -18.83 3.48
N TRP A 195 -18.22 -19.41 2.50
CA TRP A 195 -18.69 -18.70 1.32
C TRP A 195 -20.11 -19.15 0.96
N SER A 196 -20.90 -18.24 0.40
CA SER A 196 -22.23 -18.56 -0.13
C SER A 196 -22.18 -19.29 -1.48
N ASN A 197 -21.10 -19.13 -2.24
CA ASN A 197 -20.94 -19.68 -3.59
C ASN A 197 -19.52 -20.26 -3.76
N PRO A 198 -19.37 -21.54 -4.18
CA PRO A 198 -18.06 -22.16 -4.39
C PRO A 198 -17.15 -21.44 -5.40
N ALA A 199 -17.69 -20.65 -6.33
CA ALA A 199 -16.90 -19.84 -7.26
C ALA A 199 -15.95 -18.87 -6.53
N ILE A 200 -16.40 -18.33 -5.39
CA ILE A 200 -15.62 -17.41 -4.55
C ILE A 200 -14.28 -18.03 -4.12
N GLU A 201 -14.28 -19.31 -3.74
CA GLU A 201 -13.06 -19.97 -3.28
C GLU A 201 -12.03 -20.09 -4.41
N LYS A 202 -12.47 -20.30 -5.65
CA LYS A 202 -11.61 -20.44 -6.83
C LYS A 202 -11.06 -19.08 -7.30
N ASN A 203 -11.84 -18.02 -7.13
CA ASN A 203 -11.54 -16.67 -7.60
C ASN A 203 -10.79 -15.81 -6.58
N ILE A 204 -10.09 -16.46 -5.64
CA ILE A 204 -9.19 -15.84 -4.66
C ILE A 204 -7.86 -16.58 -4.69
N ASP A 205 -6.75 -15.84 -4.78
CA ASP A 205 -5.41 -16.35 -4.54
C ASP A 205 -5.12 -16.38 -3.04
N TRP A 206 -5.37 -17.53 -2.42
CA TRP A 206 -5.13 -17.74 -0.99
C TRP A 206 -3.64 -17.76 -0.61
N GLY A 207 -2.73 -18.03 -1.56
CA GLY A 207 -1.29 -17.94 -1.32
C GLY A 207 -0.89 -16.48 -1.09
N TYR A 208 -1.28 -15.61 -2.03
CA TYR A 208 -1.11 -14.16 -1.88
C TYR A 208 -1.75 -13.62 -0.60
N VAL A 209 -2.99 -14.01 -0.30
CA VAL A 209 -3.68 -13.58 0.92
C VAL A 209 -2.91 -14.02 2.17
N GLY A 210 -2.38 -15.25 2.18
CA GLY A 210 -1.55 -15.77 3.26
C GLY A 210 -0.31 -14.92 3.52
N ASP A 211 0.45 -14.65 2.46
CA ASP A 211 1.70 -13.90 2.50
C ASP A 211 1.51 -12.45 2.97
N VAL A 212 0.45 -11.79 2.51
CA VAL A 212 0.15 -10.39 2.87
C VAL A 212 -0.37 -10.29 4.30
N THR A 213 -1.14 -11.26 4.78
CA THR A 213 -1.81 -11.20 6.07
C THR A 213 -1.06 -11.89 7.20
N GLY A 214 0.01 -12.64 6.90
CA GLY A 214 0.69 -13.49 7.89
C GLY A 214 -0.18 -14.64 8.39
N THR A 215 -1.16 -15.07 7.58
CA THR A 215 -2.02 -16.22 7.89
C THR A 215 -1.22 -17.50 7.70
N THR A 216 -1.12 -18.31 8.76
CA THR A 216 -0.35 -19.57 8.72
C THR A 216 -1.17 -20.73 8.16
N SER A 217 -2.49 -20.70 8.34
CA SER A 217 -3.38 -21.68 7.72
C SER A 217 -4.77 -21.09 7.55
N PHE A 218 -5.45 -21.52 6.49
CA PHE A 218 -6.85 -21.23 6.28
C PHE A 218 -7.68 -22.48 6.60
N LYS A 219 -8.74 -22.31 7.39
CA LYS A 219 -9.64 -23.40 7.78
C LYS A 219 -11.07 -23.10 7.38
N ILE A 220 -11.83 -24.12 7.00
CA ILE A 220 -13.24 -23.97 6.68
C ILE A 220 -14.04 -24.14 7.97
N LEU A 221 -14.88 -23.16 8.31
CA LEU A 221 -15.85 -23.29 9.40
C LEU A 221 -17.18 -23.82 8.86
N ARG A 222 -17.82 -24.71 9.62
CA ARG A 222 -19.24 -25.06 9.42
C ARG A 222 -20.12 -23.98 10.08
N SER A 223 -21.32 -23.78 9.56
CA SER A 223 -22.13 -22.56 9.64
C SER A 223 -22.56 -22.05 11.03
N GLU A 224 -22.34 -22.80 12.10
CA GLU A 224 -22.91 -22.50 13.42
C GLU A 224 -22.10 -21.49 14.26
N ASP A 225 -20.87 -21.14 13.87
CA ASP A 225 -19.95 -20.26 14.65
C ASP A 225 -19.74 -18.84 14.06
N PHE A 226 -20.66 -18.31 13.25
CA PHE A 226 -20.50 -17.03 12.55
C PHE A 226 -20.87 -15.77 13.36
N SER A 227 -21.16 -15.88 14.65
CA SER A 227 -21.65 -14.75 15.48
C SER A 227 -20.71 -13.54 15.53
N GLU A 228 -19.41 -13.73 15.25
CA GLU A 228 -18.40 -12.66 15.19
C GLU A 228 -17.68 -12.54 13.83
N ALA A 229 -18.13 -13.28 12.81
CA ALA A 229 -17.43 -13.29 11.54
C ALA A 229 -17.70 -12.02 10.74
N LYS A 230 -16.68 -11.53 10.04
CA LYS A 230 -16.79 -10.39 9.16
C LYS A 230 -17.28 -10.83 7.79
N GLU A 231 -18.37 -10.22 7.31
CA GLU A 231 -18.89 -10.44 5.97
C GLU A 231 -18.21 -9.52 4.95
N ILE A 232 -17.85 -10.10 3.80
CA ILE A 232 -17.25 -9.42 2.66
C ILE A 232 -18.15 -9.72 1.46
N LYS A 233 -18.74 -8.66 0.90
CA LYS A 233 -19.52 -8.75 -0.34
C LYS A 233 -18.56 -8.72 -1.52
N LEU A 234 -18.56 -9.78 -2.30
CA LEU A 234 -17.87 -9.94 -3.57
C LEU A 234 -18.92 -10.08 -4.67
N ASP A 235 -18.53 -9.89 -5.93
CA ASP A 235 -19.46 -9.96 -7.08
C ASP A 235 -20.19 -11.31 -7.16
N GLU A 236 -19.55 -12.39 -6.71
CA GLU A 236 -20.06 -13.76 -6.79
C GLU A 236 -20.81 -14.23 -5.53
N GLY A 237 -20.90 -13.37 -4.50
CA GLY A 237 -21.62 -13.65 -3.26
C GLY A 237 -20.91 -13.16 -1.99
N ILE A 238 -21.22 -13.79 -0.86
CA ILE A 238 -20.73 -13.38 0.46
C ILE A 238 -19.63 -14.33 0.92
N LEU A 239 -18.45 -13.77 1.20
CA LEU A 239 -17.37 -14.45 1.91
C LEU A 239 -17.40 -13.99 3.37
N ARG A 240 -17.37 -14.94 4.29
CA ARG A 240 -17.28 -14.69 5.73
C ARG A 240 -15.91 -15.11 6.23
N ILE A 241 -15.25 -14.24 6.98
CA ILE A 241 -13.93 -14.50 7.56
C ILE A 241 -13.91 -14.25 9.06
N LYS A 242 -13.09 -15.03 9.78
CA LYS A 242 -12.78 -14.81 11.20
C LYS A 242 -11.31 -15.12 11.44
N THR A 243 -10.59 -14.23 12.11
CA THR A 243 -9.18 -14.46 12.47
C THR A 243 -9.02 -14.85 13.93
N GLU A 244 -8.12 -15.78 14.20
CA GLU A 244 -7.73 -16.18 15.55
C GLU A 244 -6.21 -16.25 15.67
N LYS A 245 -5.66 -15.71 16.75
CA LYS A 245 -4.24 -15.74 17.04
C LYS A 245 -3.80 -17.15 17.47
N ILE A 246 -2.66 -17.60 16.95
CA ILE A 246 -2.07 -18.88 17.37
C ILE A 246 -1.45 -18.71 18.76
N THR A 247 -2.05 -19.33 19.78
CA THR A 247 -1.49 -19.44 21.14
C THR A 247 -0.91 -20.85 21.36
N LYS A 248 -0.10 -21.04 22.42
CA LYS A 248 0.51 -22.35 22.76
C LYS A 248 -0.55 -23.46 22.95
N GLU A 249 -1.78 -23.12 23.33
CA GLU A 249 -2.91 -24.05 23.46
C GLU A 249 -3.49 -24.51 22.11
N ASN A 250 -3.27 -23.75 21.04
CA ASN A 250 -3.73 -24.04 19.67
C ASN A 250 -2.66 -24.76 18.81
N LYS A 251 -1.60 -25.31 19.42
CA LYS A 251 -0.73 -26.32 18.78
C LYS A 251 -1.53 -27.61 18.59
N ILE A 252 -2.29 -27.65 17.50
CA ILE A 252 -2.82 -28.80 16.76
C ILE A 252 -2.54 -30.16 17.45
N LYS A 253 -3.54 -30.71 18.16
CA LYS A 253 -3.62 -32.17 18.30
C LYS A 253 -3.77 -32.72 16.88
N PRO A 254 -2.89 -33.63 16.40
CA PRO A 254 -3.08 -34.27 15.12
C PRO A 254 -4.43 -35.00 15.11
N PRO A 255 -5.10 -35.13 13.95
CA PRO A 255 -6.35 -35.87 13.86
C PRO A 255 -6.09 -37.29 14.40
N LYS A 256 -6.90 -37.73 15.37
CA LYS A 256 -6.91 -39.13 15.79
C LYS A 256 -7.18 -39.95 14.53
N ARG A 257 -6.15 -40.67 14.04
CA ARG A 257 -6.34 -41.76 13.08
C ARG A 257 -7.35 -42.70 13.73
N ASN A 258 -8.57 -42.77 13.21
CA ASN A 258 -9.44 -43.89 13.46
C ASN A 258 -8.68 -45.13 13.03
N LYS A 259 -8.27 -45.95 14.00
CA LYS A 259 -7.92 -47.34 13.74
C LYS A 259 -9.23 -48.02 13.38
N SER A 260 -9.47 -48.21 12.10
CA SER A 260 -10.38 -49.23 11.59
C SER A 260 -9.96 -50.57 12.19
N ARG A 261 -10.86 -51.18 12.98
CA ARG A 261 -10.92 -52.62 13.16
C ARG A 261 -11.61 -53.24 11.95
#